data_AF-A0A2A4W466-F1
#
_entry.id   AF-A0A2A4W466-F1
#
_cell.length_a   1.000
_cell.length_b   1.000
_cell.length_c   1.000
_cell.angle_alpha   90.00
_cell.angle_beta   90.00
_cell.angle_gamma   90.00
#
_symmetry.space_group_name_H-M   'P 1'
#
loop_
_entity.id
_entity.type
_entity.pdbx_description
1 polymer ?
#
loop_
_entity_poly.entity_id
_entity_poly.type
_entity_poly.pdbx_seq_one_letter_code
_entity_poly.pdbx_strand_id
1 'polypeptide(L)'
;MKKMLKRVSAGLAVGVLLAGSVIAQDFKPVLLYDIGGKFDKSFNEAARVGAEAFKAEHGIPYRDFEPSSETQYEQALKRFARRKADLIVAVGIGYSVAVRNVARKYPNVKFTVIDAVVDLPNVQSITFKEHEGSFLVGMIAAMKTETKKIGFIGGMDIPLIRRFERGFRQGATFVRDDLSFVENYVGTTPSAWNDPIKASEMAQSQYARGVDVIFSAAGPSGLGVIQAAKDKNKFAIGVDSNQNHVAPGTVLTSMLKRVDLAVRKAMDEAKAGTWKPGLTVLGLKEGGVDFAVDEHNETLITEDMKAPVYFYYQLENFYQNHRRYVKSRSFDQLRGEFPKDLADCDPIENVKQLGFNINLNGDKMDDDEQANPCGLVAKSFFNDTFTITKVGETEPREILETGIAWESDREYKFKDKGDFKTKQWISHENEHFIVWMRTAGLPDFRKLWGRIEQDLPAGEYKVSVVNNYPVADFDGKKSWVISTTNELGGKNVFLAICYIVVGVLCMVFAGIFGIAYCKKKRGQGNAAN
;
A
#
# COMPACT_ATOMS: atom_id res chain seq x y z
N MET A 1 40.63 -10.30 65.82
CA MET A 1 42.10 -10.37 65.84
C MET A 1 42.57 -11.49 64.93
N LYS A 2 43.53 -11.19 64.03
CA LYS A 2 44.51 -12.10 63.38
C LYS A 2 43.92 -13.28 62.59
N LYS A 3 43.79 -13.21 61.26
CA LYS A 3 44.83 -13.51 60.24
C LYS A 3 45.77 -14.68 60.57
N MET A 4 45.94 -15.53 59.55
CA MET A 4 46.88 -16.67 59.39
C MET A 4 46.34 -18.01 59.93
N LEU A 5 46.30 -19.12 59.18
CA LEU A 5 47.38 -19.63 58.32
C LEU A 5 46.89 -20.74 57.36
N LYS A 6 47.34 -20.64 56.10
CA LYS A 6 47.80 -21.67 55.14
C LYS A 6 47.15 -23.07 55.09
N ARG A 7 46.68 -23.36 53.87
CA ARG A 7 47.04 -24.49 52.98
C ARG A 7 47.05 -25.90 53.59
N VAL A 8 46.06 -26.69 53.20
CA VAL A 8 46.27 -28.11 52.83
C VAL A 8 45.75 -28.32 51.42
N SER A 9 46.63 -28.94 50.65
CA SER A 9 46.62 -29.27 49.24
C SER A 9 45.84 -30.56 48.93
N ALA A 10 45.39 -30.65 47.68
CA ALA A 10 45.20 -31.86 46.86
C ALA A 10 44.11 -32.87 47.28
N GLY A 11 43.13 -33.04 46.39
CA GLY A 11 42.36 -34.29 46.31
C GLY A 11 40.86 -34.10 46.06
N LEU A 12 40.47 -33.78 44.83
CA LEU A 12 39.46 -34.54 44.06
C LEU A 12 39.31 -33.91 42.67
N ALA A 13 40.08 -34.44 41.72
CA ALA A 13 39.67 -34.45 40.33
C ALA A 13 38.63 -35.57 40.14
N VAL A 14 37.84 -35.45 39.08
CA VAL A 14 36.88 -36.44 38.54
C VAL A 14 35.47 -36.36 39.13
N GLY A 15 34.72 -35.36 38.67
CA GLY A 15 33.27 -35.28 38.74
C GLY A 15 32.70 -34.91 37.37
N VAL A 16 32.91 -35.80 36.40
CA VAL A 16 32.11 -35.99 35.16
C VAL A 16 31.66 -34.72 34.43
N LEU A 17 32.56 -34.19 33.60
CA LEU A 17 32.21 -33.52 32.35
C LEU A 17 31.58 -34.57 31.41
N LEU A 18 30.26 -34.75 31.49
CA LEU A 18 29.44 -35.27 30.39
C LEU A 18 28.32 -34.26 30.11
N ALA A 19 28.71 -33.02 29.84
CA ALA A 19 27.92 -32.20 28.94
C ALA A 19 28.16 -32.78 27.55
N GLY A 20 27.43 -33.85 27.22
CA GLY A 20 27.38 -34.36 25.87
C GLY A 20 27.11 -33.18 24.95
N SER A 21 28.02 -32.95 24.01
CA SER A 21 27.71 -32.14 22.84
C SER A 21 26.51 -32.82 22.20
N VAL A 22 25.31 -32.30 22.46
CA VAL A 22 24.14 -32.62 21.67
C VAL A 22 24.50 -32.12 20.29
N ILE A 23 24.98 -33.04 19.45
CA ILE A 23 24.97 -32.87 18.01
C ILE A 23 23.50 -32.61 17.71
N ALA A 24 23.16 -31.33 17.47
CA ALA A 24 21.85 -30.99 16.95
C ALA A 24 21.66 -31.85 15.70
N GLN A 25 20.69 -32.77 15.75
CA GLN A 25 20.39 -33.63 14.63
C GLN A 25 20.01 -32.72 13.46
N ASP A 26 20.77 -32.78 12.35
CA ASP A 26 20.50 -31.98 11.17
C ASP A 26 19.07 -32.23 10.69
N PHE A 27 18.20 -31.23 10.86
CA PHE A 27 16.82 -31.23 10.39
C PHE A 27 16.82 -31.25 8.86
N LYS A 28 16.15 -32.25 8.27
CA LYS A 28 16.12 -32.54 6.82
C LYS A 28 14.71 -32.31 6.24
N PRO A 29 14.32 -31.05 6.00
CA PRO A 29 13.06 -30.74 5.33
C PRO A 29 13.15 -31.05 3.83
N VAL A 30 12.03 -31.52 3.28
CA VAL A 30 11.86 -31.79 1.85
C VAL A 30 10.61 -31.10 1.34
N LEU A 31 10.69 -30.46 0.17
CA LEU A 31 9.57 -29.87 -0.54
C LEU A 31 9.30 -30.64 -1.84
N LEU A 32 8.07 -31.10 -2.05
CA LEU A 32 7.65 -31.73 -3.30
C LEU A 32 6.63 -30.82 -3.97
N TYR A 33 6.96 -30.33 -5.16
CA TYR A 33 6.09 -29.47 -5.96
C TYR A 33 5.01 -30.28 -6.69
N ASP A 34 3.98 -29.61 -7.19
CA ASP A 34 3.06 -30.19 -8.17
C ASP A 34 3.66 -30.13 -9.60
N ILE A 35 2.98 -30.77 -10.56
CA ILE A 35 3.33 -30.70 -11.98
C ILE A 35 3.16 -29.24 -12.47
N GLY A 36 4.16 -28.70 -13.14
CA GLY A 36 4.17 -27.33 -13.69
C GLY A 36 5.45 -26.56 -13.40
N GLY A 37 6.30 -27.12 -12.54
CA GLY A 37 7.64 -26.60 -12.24
C GLY A 37 7.63 -25.50 -11.18
N LYS A 38 8.77 -25.29 -10.53
CA LYS A 38 8.91 -24.41 -9.36
C LYS A 38 8.97 -22.91 -9.64
N PHE A 39 8.90 -22.52 -10.91
CA PHE A 39 8.92 -21.14 -11.40
C PHE A 39 7.64 -20.82 -12.20
N ASP A 40 6.52 -21.39 -11.76
CA ASP A 40 5.21 -21.25 -12.42
C ASP A 40 4.56 -19.87 -12.22
N LYS A 41 5.22 -18.95 -11.49
CA LYS A 41 4.69 -17.63 -11.11
C LYS A 41 3.36 -17.70 -10.35
N SER A 42 3.03 -18.84 -9.75
CA SER A 42 1.73 -19.10 -9.13
C SER A 42 1.93 -19.98 -7.88
N PHE A 43 1.42 -21.20 -7.89
CA PHE A 43 1.28 -22.08 -6.74
C PHE A 43 2.60 -22.70 -6.28
N ASN A 44 3.37 -23.29 -7.21
CA ASN A 44 4.64 -23.94 -6.88
C ASN A 44 5.72 -22.91 -6.53
N GLU A 45 5.72 -21.77 -7.21
CA GLU A 45 6.64 -20.69 -6.89
C GLU A 45 6.37 -20.10 -5.50
N ALA A 46 5.11 -19.92 -5.09
CA ALA A 46 4.78 -19.54 -3.71
C ALA A 46 5.34 -20.55 -2.69
N ALA A 47 5.20 -21.85 -2.94
CA ALA A 47 5.79 -22.89 -2.09
C ALA A 47 7.32 -22.76 -1.99
N ARG A 48 8.00 -22.49 -3.11
CA ARG A 48 9.45 -22.24 -3.14
C ARG A 48 9.82 -21.01 -2.35
N VAL A 49 9.09 -19.91 -2.48
CA VAL A 49 9.31 -18.67 -1.71
C VAL A 49 9.26 -18.95 -0.21
N GLY A 50 8.28 -19.73 0.26
CA GLY A 50 8.19 -20.13 1.66
C GLY A 50 9.40 -20.95 2.14
N ALA A 51 9.87 -21.90 1.33
CA ALA A 51 11.04 -22.72 1.67
C ALA A 51 12.37 -21.95 1.59
N GLU A 52 12.54 -21.04 0.63
CA GLU A 52 13.71 -20.16 0.58
C GLU A 52 13.74 -19.19 1.76
N ALA A 53 12.57 -18.66 2.19
CA ALA A 53 12.49 -17.83 3.39
C ALA A 53 12.91 -18.60 4.65
N PHE A 54 12.47 -19.86 4.80
CA PHE A 54 12.91 -20.76 5.88
C PHE A 54 14.44 -20.95 5.88
N LYS A 55 15.00 -21.26 4.70
CA LYS A 55 16.44 -21.48 4.52
C LYS A 55 17.25 -20.21 4.83
N ALA A 56 16.80 -19.05 4.36
CA ALA A 56 17.47 -17.78 4.60
C ALA A 56 17.51 -17.41 6.09
N GLU A 57 16.42 -17.66 6.82
CA GLU A 57 16.34 -17.32 8.25
C GLU A 57 17.10 -18.31 9.15
N HIS A 58 17.00 -19.61 8.86
CA HIS A 58 17.55 -20.64 9.75
C HIS A 58 18.89 -21.22 9.29
N GLY A 59 19.35 -20.89 8.09
CA GLY A 59 20.56 -21.48 7.50
C GLY A 59 20.45 -22.97 7.22
N ILE A 60 19.24 -23.55 7.27
CA ILE A 60 19.01 -24.98 7.07
C ILE A 60 18.60 -25.21 5.60
N PRO A 61 19.37 -25.99 4.82
CA PRO A 61 18.99 -26.32 3.46
C PRO A 61 17.81 -27.28 3.45
N TYR A 62 16.96 -27.16 2.43
CA TYR A 62 15.93 -28.15 2.11
C TYR A 62 16.29 -28.88 0.82
N ARG A 63 15.71 -30.06 0.62
CA ARG A 63 15.74 -30.76 -0.67
C ARG A 63 14.42 -30.58 -1.38
N ASP A 64 14.43 -30.49 -2.69
CA ASP A 64 13.22 -30.37 -3.50
C ASP A 64 13.08 -31.48 -4.55
N PHE A 65 11.89 -31.59 -5.13
CA PHE A 65 11.64 -32.42 -6.30
C PHE A 65 10.47 -31.88 -7.12
N GLU A 66 10.67 -31.77 -8.42
CA GLU A 66 9.68 -31.37 -9.42
C GLU A 66 9.19 -32.63 -10.18
N PRO A 67 7.94 -33.07 -9.97
CA PRO A 67 7.40 -34.22 -10.67
C PRO A 67 6.99 -33.87 -12.10
N SER A 68 7.25 -34.78 -13.04
CA SER A 68 6.76 -34.66 -14.42
C SER A 68 5.44 -35.42 -14.67
N SER A 69 5.00 -36.25 -13.72
CA SER A 69 3.76 -37.03 -13.79
C SER A 69 3.32 -37.49 -12.41
N GLU A 70 2.02 -37.76 -12.23
CA GLU A 70 1.46 -38.19 -10.93
C GLU A 70 2.07 -39.50 -10.42
N THR A 71 2.50 -40.38 -11.32
CA THR A 71 3.20 -41.63 -10.98
C THR A 71 4.48 -41.40 -10.18
N GLN A 72 5.10 -40.21 -10.29
CA GLN A 72 6.31 -39.85 -9.56
C GLN A 72 6.02 -39.35 -8.13
N TYR A 73 4.77 -38.99 -7.78
CA TYR A 73 4.43 -38.49 -6.44
C TYR A 73 4.77 -39.53 -5.36
N GLU A 74 4.25 -40.76 -5.50
CA GLU A 74 4.51 -41.84 -4.52
C GLU A 74 5.98 -42.27 -4.54
N GLN A 75 6.63 -42.24 -5.72
CA GLN A 75 8.05 -42.57 -5.85
C GLN A 75 8.94 -41.57 -5.09
N ALA A 76 8.67 -40.27 -5.23
CA ALA A 76 9.39 -39.22 -4.53
C ALA A 76 9.19 -39.29 -3.01
N LEU A 77 7.94 -39.44 -2.56
CA LEU A 77 7.61 -39.61 -1.15
C LEU A 77 8.36 -40.81 -0.52
N LYS A 78 8.32 -41.98 -1.16
CA LYS A 78 9.06 -43.17 -0.71
C LYS A 78 10.57 -42.93 -0.68
N ARG A 79 11.13 -42.29 -1.71
CA ARG A 79 12.56 -42.01 -1.82
C ARG A 79 13.04 -41.16 -0.64
N PHE A 80 12.33 -40.08 -0.31
CA PHE A 80 12.72 -39.20 0.78
C PHE A 80 12.42 -39.78 2.16
N ALA A 81 11.33 -40.54 2.33
CA ALA A 81 11.05 -41.24 3.57
C ALA A 81 12.12 -42.31 3.88
N ARG A 82 12.58 -43.08 2.89
CA ARG A 82 13.70 -44.03 3.03
C ARG A 82 15.03 -43.35 3.40
N ARG A 83 15.22 -42.12 2.94
CA ARG A 83 16.38 -41.28 3.27
C ARG A 83 16.25 -40.60 4.64
N LYS A 84 15.25 -40.97 5.45
CA LYS A 84 15.01 -40.46 6.80
C LYS A 84 14.88 -38.92 6.81
N ALA A 85 14.06 -38.38 5.90
CA ALA A 85 13.63 -36.99 6.00
C ALA A 85 12.82 -36.78 7.29
N ASP A 86 12.99 -35.63 7.95
CA ASP A 86 12.26 -35.30 9.17
C ASP A 86 10.86 -34.74 8.87
N LEU A 87 10.75 -34.00 7.77
CA LEU A 87 9.52 -33.44 7.23
C LEU A 87 9.51 -33.57 5.70
N ILE A 88 8.39 -34.01 5.13
CA ILE A 88 8.11 -33.90 3.70
C ILE A 88 6.86 -33.05 3.51
N VAL A 89 7.00 -31.89 2.88
CA VAL A 89 5.90 -31.01 2.48
C VAL A 89 5.54 -31.32 1.03
N ALA A 90 4.32 -31.77 0.78
CA ALA A 90 3.80 -32.13 -0.54
C ALA A 90 2.73 -31.11 -0.96
N VAL A 91 2.97 -30.44 -2.09
CA VAL A 91 2.19 -29.29 -2.55
C VAL A 91 1.21 -29.74 -3.63
N GLY A 92 -0.09 -29.63 -3.39
CA GLY A 92 -1.13 -29.88 -4.38
C GLY A 92 -2.01 -31.09 -4.09
N ILE A 93 -3.23 -31.04 -4.62
CA ILE A 93 -4.30 -32.02 -4.37
C ILE A 93 -3.94 -33.44 -4.86
N GLY A 94 -3.13 -33.55 -5.91
CA GLY A 94 -2.71 -34.82 -6.51
C GLY A 94 -1.93 -35.73 -5.55
N TYR A 95 -1.34 -35.17 -4.50
CA TYR A 95 -0.58 -35.93 -3.50
C TYR A 95 -1.42 -36.73 -2.51
N SER A 96 -2.74 -36.48 -2.41
CA SER A 96 -3.61 -37.04 -1.38
C SER A 96 -3.51 -38.57 -1.22
N VAL A 97 -3.58 -39.31 -2.33
CA VAL A 97 -3.51 -40.78 -2.34
C VAL A 97 -2.08 -41.25 -2.00
N ALA A 98 -1.08 -40.62 -2.60
CA ALA A 98 0.32 -40.99 -2.41
C ALA A 98 0.80 -40.76 -0.97
N VAL A 99 0.44 -39.63 -0.37
CA VAL A 99 0.74 -39.31 1.05
C VAL A 99 0.07 -40.33 1.96
N ARG A 100 -1.21 -40.66 1.74
CA ARG A 100 -1.93 -41.66 2.55
C ARG A 100 -1.24 -43.03 2.51
N ASN A 101 -0.77 -43.46 1.33
CA ASN A 101 -0.09 -44.74 1.15
C ASN A 101 1.29 -44.79 1.81
N VAL A 102 2.06 -43.71 1.70
CA VAL A 102 3.44 -43.64 2.20
C VAL A 102 3.47 -43.36 3.70
N ALA A 103 2.66 -42.43 4.20
CA ALA A 103 2.65 -42.04 5.60
C ALA A 103 2.37 -43.24 6.54
N ARG A 104 1.49 -44.17 6.15
CA ARG A 104 1.23 -45.43 6.87
C ARG A 104 2.45 -46.34 6.99
N LYS A 105 3.36 -46.31 6.01
CA LYS A 105 4.57 -47.15 5.96
C LYS A 105 5.75 -46.50 6.70
N TYR A 106 5.69 -45.21 6.97
CA TYR A 106 6.77 -44.42 7.56
C TYR A 106 6.24 -43.56 8.73
N PRO A 107 5.78 -44.17 9.84
CA PRO A 107 5.13 -43.45 10.95
C PRO A 107 6.04 -42.43 11.65
N ASN A 108 7.36 -42.58 11.52
CA ASN A 108 8.34 -41.67 12.12
C ASN A 108 8.66 -40.44 11.26
N VAL A 109 8.16 -40.38 10.01
CA VAL A 109 8.33 -39.24 9.12
C VAL A 109 7.08 -38.37 9.21
N LYS A 110 7.26 -37.05 9.36
CA LYS A 110 6.17 -36.08 9.31
C LYS A 110 5.86 -35.73 7.86
N PHE A 111 4.59 -35.69 7.51
CA PHE A 111 4.13 -35.28 6.18
C PHE A 111 3.20 -34.08 6.32
N THR A 112 3.52 -32.97 5.65
CA THR A 112 2.53 -31.89 5.46
C THR A 112 2.00 -31.98 4.04
N VAL A 113 0.69 -31.97 3.85
CA VAL A 113 0.06 -31.89 2.54
C VAL A 113 -0.70 -30.57 2.42
N ILE A 114 -0.49 -29.86 1.31
CA ILE A 114 -1.16 -28.60 0.99
C ILE A 114 -2.25 -28.87 -0.04
N ASP A 115 -3.44 -28.31 0.16
CA ASP A 115 -4.65 -28.47 -0.70
C ASP A 115 -5.28 -29.86 -0.75
N ALA A 116 -4.87 -30.76 0.15
CA ALA A 116 -5.58 -32.01 0.37
C ALA A 116 -5.80 -32.26 1.86
N VAL A 117 -6.77 -33.12 2.15
CA VAL A 117 -7.03 -33.61 3.51
C VAL A 117 -6.67 -35.09 3.58
N VAL A 118 -5.71 -35.41 4.45
CA VAL A 118 -5.30 -36.77 4.75
C VAL A 118 -5.28 -36.94 6.27
N ASP A 119 -6.22 -37.73 6.78
CA ASP A 119 -6.39 -37.98 8.21
C ASP A 119 -5.54 -39.18 8.66
N LEU A 120 -4.32 -38.89 9.14
CA LEU A 120 -3.35 -39.85 9.67
C LEU A 120 -2.51 -39.20 10.78
N PRO A 121 -2.01 -39.96 11.77
CA PRO A 121 -1.33 -39.42 12.96
C PRO A 121 0.01 -38.74 12.70
N ASN A 122 0.62 -38.96 11.54
CA ASN A 122 1.84 -38.32 11.08
C ASN A 122 1.62 -37.43 9.85
N VAL A 123 0.39 -36.97 9.63
CA VAL A 123 0.04 -36.06 8.52
C VAL A 123 -0.62 -34.78 9.02
N GLN A 124 -0.07 -33.64 8.61
CA GLN A 124 -0.66 -32.30 8.75
C GLN A 124 -1.27 -31.93 7.38
N SER A 125 -2.54 -31.56 7.36
CA SER A 125 -3.24 -31.07 6.17
C SER A 125 -3.43 -29.57 6.29
N ILE A 126 -2.94 -28.79 5.34
CA ILE A 126 -3.16 -27.33 5.29
C ILE A 126 -4.00 -27.03 4.06
N THR A 127 -5.19 -26.48 4.26
CA THR A 127 -6.09 -26.03 3.20
C THR A 127 -6.41 -24.55 3.37
N PHE A 128 -7.11 -23.97 2.39
CA PHE A 128 -7.40 -22.54 2.38
C PHE A 128 -8.89 -22.29 2.22
N LYS A 129 -9.35 -21.12 2.65
CA LYS A 129 -10.68 -20.62 2.36
C LYS A 129 -10.65 -19.73 1.12
N GLU A 130 -10.40 -20.33 -0.04
CA GLU A 130 -10.13 -19.57 -1.27
C GLU A 130 -11.32 -18.73 -1.73
N HIS A 131 -12.53 -19.11 -1.32
CA HIS A 131 -13.76 -18.36 -1.54
C HIS A 131 -13.77 -17.01 -0.80
N GLU A 132 -13.13 -16.88 0.37
CA GLU A 132 -13.05 -15.61 1.11
C GLU A 132 -12.17 -14.60 0.35
N GLY A 133 -11.01 -15.01 -0.15
CA GLY A 133 -10.17 -14.15 -1.01
C GLY A 133 -10.79 -13.90 -2.38
N SER A 134 -11.45 -14.92 -2.96
CA SER A 134 -12.17 -14.78 -4.23
C SER A 134 -13.32 -13.78 -4.13
N PHE A 135 -14.00 -13.70 -2.98
CA PHE A 135 -15.02 -12.69 -2.71
C PHE A 135 -14.45 -11.27 -2.86
N LEU A 136 -13.29 -10.98 -2.26
CA LEU A 136 -12.67 -9.66 -2.35
C LEU A 136 -12.35 -9.27 -3.80
N VAL A 137 -11.70 -10.17 -4.56
CA VAL A 137 -11.38 -9.87 -5.96
C VAL A 137 -12.62 -9.84 -6.86
N GLY A 138 -13.71 -10.49 -6.45
CA GLY A 138 -15.04 -10.37 -7.05
C GLY A 138 -15.62 -8.96 -6.88
N MET A 139 -15.53 -8.40 -5.68
CA MET A 139 -15.93 -7.01 -5.43
C MET A 139 -15.12 -6.05 -6.30
N ILE A 140 -13.78 -6.22 -6.34
CA ILE A 140 -12.89 -5.39 -7.16
C ILE A 140 -13.25 -5.48 -8.65
N ALA A 141 -13.52 -6.68 -9.16
CA ALA A 141 -13.96 -6.85 -10.55
C ALA A 141 -15.28 -6.14 -10.84
N ALA A 142 -16.26 -6.23 -9.93
CA ALA A 142 -17.57 -5.58 -10.07
C ALA A 142 -17.49 -4.05 -9.99
N MET A 143 -16.57 -3.51 -9.20
CA MET A 143 -16.29 -2.07 -9.14
C MET A 143 -15.55 -1.58 -10.39
N LYS A 144 -14.72 -2.44 -11.00
CA LYS A 144 -13.91 -2.08 -12.17
C LYS A 144 -14.63 -2.24 -13.51
N THR A 145 -15.53 -3.21 -13.66
CA THR A 145 -16.20 -3.50 -14.93
C THR A 145 -17.06 -2.33 -15.42
N GLU A 146 -16.91 -1.98 -16.69
CA GLU A 146 -17.70 -0.95 -17.37
C GLU A 146 -18.85 -1.57 -18.16
N THR A 147 -18.62 -2.78 -18.69
CA THR A 147 -19.56 -3.54 -19.52
C THR A 147 -20.59 -4.31 -18.70
N LYS A 148 -20.41 -4.40 -17.38
CA LYS A 148 -21.18 -5.25 -16.45
C LYS A 148 -21.06 -6.74 -16.76
N LYS A 149 -20.04 -7.14 -17.54
CA LYS A 149 -19.76 -8.53 -17.91
C LYS A 149 -18.40 -8.94 -17.38
N ILE A 150 -18.39 -9.89 -16.45
CA ILE A 150 -17.17 -10.40 -15.84
C ILE A 150 -17.00 -11.90 -16.09
N GLY A 151 -15.75 -12.33 -16.14
CA GLY A 151 -15.36 -13.67 -16.56
C GLY A 151 -14.61 -14.43 -15.47
N PHE A 152 -14.70 -15.76 -15.54
CA PHE A 152 -13.89 -16.68 -14.75
C PHE A 152 -13.30 -17.76 -15.66
N ILE A 153 -12.02 -18.06 -15.49
CA ILE A 153 -11.34 -19.18 -16.13
C ILE A 153 -10.63 -20.01 -15.05
N GLY A 154 -11.19 -21.19 -14.77
CA GLY A 154 -10.59 -22.16 -13.86
C GLY A 154 -9.63 -23.11 -14.58
N GLY A 155 -8.62 -23.63 -13.87
CA GLY A 155 -7.74 -24.67 -14.42
C GLY A 155 -8.50 -25.96 -14.67
N MET A 156 -8.75 -26.72 -13.60
CA MET A 156 -9.51 -27.97 -13.67
C MET A 156 -10.90 -27.83 -13.04
N ASP A 157 -11.92 -28.43 -13.65
CA ASP A 157 -13.28 -28.45 -13.07
C ASP A 157 -13.39 -29.42 -11.89
N ILE A 158 -13.02 -28.94 -10.70
CA ILE A 158 -13.06 -29.67 -9.44
C ILE A 158 -13.69 -28.82 -8.33
N PRO A 159 -14.18 -29.44 -7.22
CA PRO A 159 -14.79 -28.70 -6.11
C PRO A 159 -13.92 -27.58 -5.55
N LEU A 160 -12.59 -27.76 -5.52
CA LEU A 160 -11.65 -26.74 -5.05
C LEU A 160 -11.73 -25.46 -5.92
N ILE A 161 -11.71 -25.58 -7.25
CA ILE A 161 -11.78 -24.41 -8.16
C ILE A 161 -13.18 -23.82 -8.26
N ARG A 162 -14.23 -24.65 -8.12
CA ARG A 162 -15.59 -24.15 -7.98
C ARG A 162 -15.75 -23.24 -6.75
N ARG A 163 -14.99 -23.43 -5.66
CA ARG A 163 -15.01 -22.49 -4.53
C ARG A 163 -14.47 -21.11 -4.91
N PHE A 164 -13.46 -21.04 -5.78
CA PHE A 164 -12.96 -19.75 -6.30
C PHE A 164 -14.03 -19.06 -7.14
N GLU A 165 -14.61 -19.78 -8.11
CA GLU A 165 -15.68 -19.24 -8.97
C GLU A 165 -16.86 -18.74 -8.14
N ARG A 166 -17.36 -19.55 -7.21
CA ARG A 166 -18.51 -19.20 -6.38
C ARG A 166 -18.23 -18.02 -5.45
N GLY A 167 -17.04 -17.97 -4.84
CA GLY A 167 -16.62 -16.83 -4.02
C GLY A 167 -16.53 -15.54 -4.84
N PHE A 168 -15.91 -15.62 -6.02
CA PHE A 168 -15.80 -14.51 -6.98
C PHE A 168 -17.17 -13.96 -7.38
N ARG A 169 -18.07 -14.86 -7.79
CA ARG A 169 -19.46 -14.51 -8.13
C ARG A 169 -20.18 -13.85 -6.97
N GLN A 170 -20.08 -14.43 -5.77
CA GLN A 170 -20.73 -13.90 -4.57
C GLN A 170 -20.25 -12.48 -4.22
N GLY A 171 -18.94 -12.24 -4.25
CA GLY A 171 -18.37 -10.93 -3.98
C GLY A 171 -18.71 -9.89 -5.04
N ALA A 172 -18.75 -10.27 -6.31
CA ALA A 172 -19.19 -9.39 -7.38
C ALA A 172 -20.67 -9.00 -7.24
N THR A 173 -21.54 -9.98 -6.98
CA THR A 173 -22.98 -9.75 -6.76
C THR A 173 -23.25 -8.92 -5.49
N PHE A 174 -22.39 -8.98 -4.48
CA PHE A 174 -22.50 -8.15 -3.28
C PHE A 174 -22.36 -6.64 -3.60
N VAL A 175 -21.53 -6.28 -4.58
CA VAL A 175 -21.36 -4.88 -5.02
C VAL A 175 -22.53 -4.42 -5.89
N ARG A 176 -22.97 -5.27 -6.83
CA ARG A 176 -24.06 -4.95 -7.77
C ARG A 176 -24.68 -6.22 -8.35
N ASP A 177 -25.99 -6.21 -8.53
CA ASP A 177 -26.80 -7.37 -8.94
C ASP A 177 -27.03 -7.48 -10.45
N ASP A 178 -26.75 -6.42 -11.21
CA ASP A 178 -26.97 -6.33 -12.66
C ASP A 178 -25.81 -6.88 -13.52
N LEU A 179 -24.99 -7.78 -12.97
CA LEU A 179 -23.84 -8.37 -13.64
C LEU A 179 -24.19 -9.62 -14.46
N SER A 180 -23.56 -9.76 -15.61
CA SER A 180 -23.53 -10.97 -16.41
C SER A 180 -22.20 -11.71 -16.21
N PHE A 181 -22.26 -13.02 -15.99
CA PHE A 181 -21.09 -13.84 -15.68
C PHE A 181 -20.80 -14.86 -16.78
N VAL A 182 -19.54 -15.02 -17.14
CA VAL A 182 -19.09 -16.05 -18.10
C VAL A 182 -18.01 -16.91 -17.45
N GLU A 183 -18.25 -18.20 -17.32
CA GLU A 183 -17.30 -19.13 -16.69
C GLU A 183 -16.88 -20.23 -17.66
N ASN A 184 -15.59 -20.56 -17.67
CA ASN A 184 -15.02 -21.68 -18.41
C ASN A 184 -13.93 -22.36 -17.57
N TYR A 185 -13.64 -23.62 -17.87
CA TYR A 185 -12.55 -24.37 -17.27
C TYR A 185 -11.64 -24.89 -18.38
N VAL A 186 -10.33 -24.83 -18.18
CA VAL A 186 -9.34 -25.28 -19.19
C VAL A 186 -9.52 -26.78 -19.49
N GLY A 187 -9.88 -27.59 -18.48
CA GLY A 187 -10.23 -28.99 -18.69
C GLY A 187 -10.69 -29.73 -17.43
N THR A 188 -10.73 -31.05 -17.53
CA THR A 188 -11.13 -31.97 -16.44
C THR A 188 -10.01 -32.93 -16.02
N THR A 189 -8.82 -32.78 -16.60
CA THR A 189 -7.63 -33.60 -16.36
C THR A 189 -6.47 -32.74 -15.85
N PRO A 190 -5.44 -33.32 -15.20
CA PRO A 190 -4.28 -32.57 -14.70
C PRO A 190 -3.51 -31.76 -15.75
N SER A 191 -3.60 -32.11 -17.04
CA SER A 191 -3.00 -31.32 -18.12
C SER A 191 -3.58 -29.90 -18.22
N ALA A 192 -4.78 -29.66 -17.68
CA ALA A 192 -5.44 -28.36 -17.70
C ALA A 192 -4.69 -27.26 -16.93
N TRP A 193 -3.82 -27.61 -15.98
CA TRP A 193 -2.98 -26.66 -15.24
C TRP A 193 -1.81 -26.11 -16.06
N ASN A 194 -1.47 -26.75 -17.18
CA ASN A 194 -0.27 -26.51 -17.98
C ASN A 194 -0.58 -26.28 -19.46
N ASP A 195 -1.71 -25.63 -19.76
CA ASP A 195 -2.19 -25.31 -21.12
C ASP A 195 -2.56 -23.82 -21.24
N PRO A 196 -1.55 -22.92 -21.25
CA PRO A 196 -1.78 -21.48 -21.37
C PRO A 196 -2.35 -21.08 -22.73
N ILE A 197 -2.11 -21.86 -23.79
CA ILE A 197 -2.66 -21.57 -25.13
C ILE A 197 -4.18 -21.68 -25.06
N LYS A 198 -4.70 -22.81 -24.56
CA LYS A 198 -6.14 -23.01 -24.44
C LYS A 198 -6.79 -22.01 -23.49
N ALA A 199 -6.14 -21.67 -22.38
CA ALA A 199 -6.63 -20.63 -21.48
C ALA A 199 -6.68 -19.25 -22.15
N SER A 200 -5.69 -18.91 -22.99
CA SER A 200 -5.66 -17.68 -23.78
C SER A 200 -6.80 -17.63 -24.80
N GLU A 201 -7.04 -18.72 -25.53
CA GLU A 201 -8.16 -18.82 -26.49
C GLU A 201 -9.53 -18.63 -25.81
N MET A 202 -9.71 -19.25 -24.63
CA MET A 202 -10.92 -19.05 -23.82
C MET A 202 -11.09 -17.59 -23.37
N ALA A 203 -10.00 -16.96 -22.90
CA ALA A 203 -10.02 -15.56 -22.48
C ALA A 203 -10.36 -14.63 -23.65
N GLN A 204 -9.73 -14.82 -24.82
CA GLN A 204 -10.03 -14.07 -26.03
C GLN A 204 -11.51 -14.21 -26.43
N SER A 205 -12.09 -15.41 -26.32
CA SER A 205 -13.52 -15.62 -26.57
C SER A 205 -14.41 -14.90 -25.55
N GLN A 206 -14.06 -14.90 -24.26
CA GLN A 206 -14.80 -14.13 -23.24
C GLN A 206 -14.75 -12.62 -23.52
N TYR A 207 -13.56 -12.07 -23.78
CA TYR A 207 -13.40 -10.66 -24.14
C TYR A 207 -14.17 -10.28 -25.42
N ALA A 208 -14.19 -11.15 -26.44
CA ALA A 208 -14.97 -10.94 -27.66
C ALA A 208 -16.50 -10.91 -27.42
N ARG A 209 -16.98 -11.56 -26.35
CA ARG A 209 -18.40 -11.52 -25.92
C ARG A 209 -18.74 -10.31 -25.04
N GLY A 210 -17.77 -9.41 -24.87
CA GLY A 210 -17.90 -8.17 -24.12
C GLY A 210 -17.57 -8.27 -22.64
N VAL A 211 -16.96 -9.37 -22.18
CA VAL A 211 -16.32 -9.38 -20.85
C VAL A 211 -15.18 -8.37 -20.84
N ASP A 212 -14.92 -7.69 -19.71
CA ASP A 212 -13.80 -6.75 -19.57
C ASP A 212 -12.88 -7.02 -18.38
N VAL A 213 -13.30 -7.86 -17.42
CA VAL A 213 -12.47 -8.36 -16.32
C VAL A 213 -12.59 -9.89 -16.24
N ILE A 214 -11.47 -10.62 -16.28
CA ILE A 214 -11.45 -12.09 -16.10
C ILE A 214 -10.62 -12.47 -14.89
N PHE A 215 -11.20 -13.23 -13.96
CA PHE A 215 -10.46 -13.90 -12.89
C PHE A 215 -9.98 -15.29 -13.33
N SER A 216 -8.67 -15.52 -13.25
CA SER A 216 -8.04 -16.78 -13.65
C SER A 216 -7.54 -17.58 -12.45
N ALA A 217 -8.25 -18.63 -12.06
CA ALA A 217 -7.82 -19.60 -11.05
C ALA A 217 -7.27 -20.87 -11.73
N ALA A 218 -6.19 -20.72 -12.51
CA ALA A 218 -5.72 -21.75 -13.44
C ALA A 218 -4.21 -22.05 -13.37
N GLY A 219 -3.52 -21.65 -12.30
CA GLY A 219 -2.08 -21.88 -12.14
C GLY A 219 -1.28 -21.38 -13.37
N PRO A 220 -0.28 -22.15 -13.87
CA PRO A 220 0.49 -21.76 -15.06
C PRO A 220 -0.35 -21.43 -16.30
N SER A 221 -1.45 -22.15 -16.55
CA SER A 221 -2.38 -21.84 -17.65
C SER A 221 -2.92 -20.41 -17.57
N GLY A 222 -3.07 -19.86 -16.36
CA GLY A 222 -3.56 -18.51 -16.14
C GLY A 222 -2.70 -17.40 -16.74
N LEU A 223 -1.42 -17.66 -16.99
CA LEU A 223 -0.54 -16.72 -17.70
C LEU A 223 -1.04 -16.43 -19.13
N GLY A 224 -1.70 -17.40 -19.78
CA GLY A 224 -2.36 -17.20 -21.07
C GLY A 224 -3.55 -16.24 -21.01
N VAL A 225 -4.28 -16.22 -19.90
CA VAL A 225 -5.38 -15.28 -19.64
C VAL A 225 -4.83 -13.86 -19.46
N ILE A 226 -3.77 -13.71 -18.65
CA ILE A 226 -3.11 -12.42 -18.43
C ILE A 226 -2.58 -11.84 -19.76
N GLN A 227 -1.94 -12.68 -20.58
CA GLN A 227 -1.45 -12.24 -21.89
C GLN A 227 -2.60 -11.82 -22.81
N ALA A 228 -3.69 -12.60 -22.87
CA ALA A 228 -4.86 -12.24 -23.66
C ALA A 228 -5.50 -10.92 -23.21
N ALA A 229 -5.56 -10.68 -21.90
CA ALA A 229 -6.06 -9.43 -21.33
C ALA A 229 -5.24 -8.23 -21.83
N LYS A 230 -3.91 -8.36 -21.78
CA LYS A 230 -2.98 -7.34 -22.26
C LYS A 230 -3.18 -7.07 -23.76
N ASP A 231 -3.24 -8.13 -24.57
CA ASP A 231 -3.42 -8.02 -26.02
C ASP A 231 -4.75 -7.39 -26.42
N LYS A 232 -5.78 -7.52 -25.58
CA LYS A 232 -7.12 -6.95 -25.79
C LYS A 232 -7.34 -5.61 -25.08
N ASN A 233 -6.34 -5.09 -24.36
CA ASN A 233 -6.47 -3.92 -23.50
C ASN A 233 -7.65 -4.04 -22.52
N LYS A 234 -7.73 -5.20 -21.85
CA LYS A 234 -8.73 -5.58 -20.84
C LYS A 234 -8.05 -6.01 -19.55
N PHE A 235 -8.82 -6.28 -18.50
CA PHE A 235 -8.27 -6.62 -17.19
C PHE A 235 -8.26 -8.13 -16.93
N ALA A 236 -7.23 -8.58 -16.24
CA ALA A 236 -7.16 -9.92 -15.65
C ALA A 236 -6.95 -9.82 -14.13
N ILE A 237 -7.41 -10.83 -13.40
CA ILE A 237 -7.08 -11.04 -12.00
C ILE A 237 -6.26 -12.31 -11.88
N GLY A 238 -5.08 -12.19 -11.28
CA GLY A 238 -4.14 -13.29 -11.04
C GLY A 238 -4.54 -14.17 -9.85
N VAL A 239 -3.75 -15.21 -9.57
CA VAL A 239 -4.02 -16.15 -8.48
C VAL A 239 -2.73 -16.69 -7.85
N ASP A 240 -2.87 -17.18 -6.62
CA ASP A 240 -1.83 -17.80 -5.78
C ASP A 240 -0.75 -16.81 -5.33
N SER A 241 0.09 -16.39 -6.28
CA SER A 241 1.17 -15.42 -6.07
C SER A 241 0.72 -14.02 -6.50
N ASN A 242 1.47 -12.99 -6.09
CA ASN A 242 1.30 -11.66 -6.67
C ASN A 242 1.78 -11.66 -8.12
N GLN A 243 0.84 -11.58 -9.05
CA GLN A 243 1.07 -11.56 -10.50
C GLN A 243 0.93 -10.15 -11.11
N ASN A 244 0.77 -9.10 -10.29
CA ASN A 244 0.55 -7.72 -10.79
C ASN A 244 1.68 -7.27 -11.73
N HIS A 245 2.93 -7.65 -11.40
CA HIS A 245 4.13 -7.37 -12.19
C HIS A 245 4.19 -8.09 -13.56
N VAL A 246 3.36 -9.12 -13.80
CA VAL A 246 3.39 -9.90 -15.05
C VAL A 246 2.90 -9.07 -16.23
N ALA A 247 1.88 -8.23 -16.02
CA ALA A 247 1.41 -7.23 -16.98
C ALA A 247 0.91 -5.98 -16.23
N PRO A 248 1.82 -5.07 -15.85
CA PRO A 248 1.46 -3.85 -15.12
C PRO A 248 0.41 -3.03 -15.86
N GLY A 249 -0.58 -2.48 -15.14
CA GLY A 249 -1.73 -1.79 -15.72
C GLY A 249 -2.81 -2.70 -16.33
N THR A 250 -2.55 -3.99 -16.51
CA THR A 250 -3.51 -4.99 -17.04
C THR A 250 -3.99 -5.95 -15.95
N VAL A 251 -3.09 -6.41 -15.09
CA VAL A 251 -3.46 -7.23 -13.94
C VAL A 251 -4.08 -6.32 -12.88
N LEU A 252 -5.40 -6.38 -12.73
CA LEU A 252 -6.17 -5.54 -11.83
C LEU A 252 -5.79 -5.78 -10.38
N THR A 253 -5.62 -7.04 -10.00
CA THR A 253 -5.07 -7.51 -8.72
C THR A 253 -4.76 -9.01 -8.86
N SER A 254 -4.27 -9.64 -7.80
CA SER A 254 -4.08 -11.08 -7.71
C SER A 254 -4.75 -11.60 -6.46
N MET A 255 -5.56 -12.66 -6.56
CA MET A 255 -6.11 -13.35 -5.39
C MET A 255 -5.01 -14.20 -4.77
N LEU A 256 -4.40 -13.67 -3.71
CA LEU A 256 -3.28 -14.28 -3.03
C LEU A 256 -3.77 -15.52 -2.29
N LYS A 257 -3.05 -16.62 -2.47
CA LYS A 257 -3.15 -17.83 -1.66
C LYS A 257 -1.77 -18.10 -1.08
N ARG A 258 -1.64 -17.90 0.23
CA ARG A 258 -0.35 -17.86 0.92
C ARG A 258 0.24 -19.24 1.18
N VAL A 259 0.51 -19.96 0.09
CA VAL A 259 1.20 -21.26 0.09
C VAL A 259 2.62 -21.12 0.65
N ASP A 260 3.25 -19.97 0.41
CA ASP A 260 4.51 -19.57 1.04
C ASP A 260 4.43 -19.64 2.56
N LEU A 261 3.38 -19.06 3.17
CA LEU A 261 3.16 -19.12 4.62
C LEU A 261 2.88 -20.55 5.09
N ALA A 262 2.11 -21.34 4.33
CA ALA A 262 1.82 -22.73 4.69
C ALA A 262 3.09 -23.61 4.72
N VAL A 263 3.94 -23.50 3.69
CA VAL A 263 5.24 -24.20 3.64
C VAL A 263 6.15 -23.73 4.76
N ARG A 264 6.26 -22.41 4.95
CA ARG A 264 7.09 -21.80 5.99
C ARG A 264 6.68 -22.28 7.38
N LYS A 265 5.38 -22.17 7.69
CA LYS A 265 4.78 -22.65 8.94
C LYS A 265 5.10 -24.12 9.19
N ALA A 266 4.91 -24.98 8.20
CA ALA A 266 5.16 -26.42 8.36
C ALA A 266 6.62 -26.72 8.69
N MET A 267 7.57 -26.06 8.00
CA MET A 267 9.00 -26.23 8.25
C MET A 267 9.42 -25.67 9.62
N ASP A 268 8.93 -24.50 10.01
CA ASP A 268 9.20 -23.88 11.31
C ASP A 268 8.67 -24.73 12.47
N GLU A 269 7.43 -25.19 12.37
CA GLU A 269 6.82 -26.05 13.39
C GLU A 269 7.54 -27.39 13.52
N ALA A 270 7.96 -27.98 12.39
CA ALA A 270 8.68 -29.24 12.41
C ALA A 270 10.08 -29.09 13.03
N LYS A 271 10.79 -27.99 12.71
CA LYS A 271 12.08 -27.64 13.30
C LYS A 271 11.97 -27.34 14.79
N ALA A 272 10.94 -26.61 15.21
CA ALA A 272 10.69 -26.26 16.61
C ALA A 272 10.14 -27.42 17.45
N GLY A 273 9.78 -28.54 16.82
CA GLY A 273 9.15 -29.68 17.51
C GLY A 273 7.69 -29.45 17.89
N THR A 274 7.06 -28.36 17.40
CA THR A 274 5.67 -27.98 17.67
C THR A 274 4.69 -28.45 16.60
N TRP A 275 5.18 -29.07 15.52
CA TRP A 275 4.38 -29.66 14.44
C TRP A 275 3.35 -30.66 14.98
N LYS A 276 2.10 -30.54 14.49
CA LYS A 276 0.98 -31.40 14.88
C LYS A 276 0.24 -31.93 13.65
N PRO A 277 -0.22 -33.20 13.69
CA PRO A 277 -1.09 -33.74 12.66
C PRO A 277 -2.47 -33.08 12.71
N GLY A 278 -3.28 -33.33 11.67
CA GLY A 278 -4.65 -32.84 11.56
C GLY A 278 -4.81 -31.70 10.56
N LEU A 279 -6.00 -31.12 10.53
CA LEU A 279 -6.40 -30.11 9.55
C LEU A 279 -6.20 -28.68 10.09
N THR A 280 -5.52 -27.86 9.32
CA THR A 280 -5.48 -26.40 9.47
C THR A 280 -6.10 -25.77 8.22
N VAL A 281 -7.00 -24.80 8.40
CA VAL A 281 -7.62 -24.07 7.30
C VAL A 281 -7.24 -22.60 7.42
N LEU A 282 -6.64 -22.03 6.38
CA LEU A 282 -6.17 -20.64 6.37
C LEU A 282 -7.11 -19.77 5.51
N GLY A 283 -7.79 -18.80 6.11
CA GLY A 283 -8.63 -17.81 5.43
C GLY A 283 -8.10 -16.39 5.57
N LEU A 284 -8.98 -15.41 5.34
CA LEU A 284 -8.64 -13.98 5.50
C LEU A 284 -8.17 -13.66 6.92
N LYS A 285 -8.87 -14.22 7.92
CA LYS A 285 -8.55 -14.01 9.34
C LYS A 285 -7.14 -14.48 9.70
N GLU A 286 -6.70 -15.58 9.09
CA GLU A 286 -5.38 -16.16 9.32
C GLU A 286 -4.30 -15.57 8.41
N GLY A 287 -4.65 -14.62 7.51
CA GLY A 287 -3.75 -14.10 6.49
C GLY A 287 -3.36 -15.14 5.42
N GLY A 288 -4.17 -16.19 5.27
CA GLY A 288 -3.95 -17.30 4.33
C GLY A 288 -4.35 -16.99 2.90
N VAL A 289 -5.30 -16.08 2.72
CA VAL A 289 -5.75 -15.57 1.43
C VAL A 289 -5.92 -14.06 1.52
N ASP A 290 -5.77 -13.34 0.41
CA ASP A 290 -5.98 -11.89 0.32
C ASP A 290 -6.05 -11.44 -1.16
N PHE A 291 -6.00 -10.14 -1.42
CA PHE A 291 -5.71 -9.55 -2.72
C PHE A 291 -4.40 -8.74 -2.69
N ALA A 292 -3.83 -8.44 -3.86
CA ALA A 292 -2.56 -7.72 -3.98
C ALA A 292 -2.73 -6.28 -4.47
N VAL A 293 -2.12 -5.32 -3.77
CA VAL A 293 -1.96 -3.92 -4.21
C VAL A 293 -0.49 -3.56 -4.12
N ASP A 294 0.06 -3.06 -5.22
CA ASP A 294 1.46 -2.62 -5.34
C ASP A 294 1.59 -1.55 -6.44
N GLU A 295 2.83 -1.13 -6.72
CA GLU A 295 3.13 -0.10 -7.73
C GLU A 295 2.65 -0.45 -9.15
N HIS A 296 2.27 -1.70 -9.43
CA HIS A 296 1.83 -2.14 -10.75
C HIS A 296 0.32 -2.00 -10.97
N ASN A 297 -0.47 -1.88 -9.90
CA ASN A 297 -1.93 -1.80 -9.97
C ASN A 297 -2.58 -0.75 -9.05
N GLU A 298 -1.83 -0.01 -8.24
CA GLU A 298 -2.38 1.00 -7.32
C GLU A 298 -3.28 2.03 -8.02
N THR A 299 -2.98 2.41 -9.25
CA THR A 299 -3.79 3.35 -10.02
C THR A 299 -5.07 2.72 -10.61
N LEU A 300 -5.17 1.39 -10.60
CA LEU A 300 -6.33 0.67 -11.13
C LEU A 300 -7.45 0.50 -10.08
N ILE A 301 -7.08 0.53 -8.80
CA ILE A 301 -7.97 0.39 -7.64
C ILE A 301 -8.01 1.74 -6.92
N THR A 302 -8.86 2.64 -7.41
CA THR A 302 -9.04 3.96 -6.81
C THR A 302 -10.05 3.88 -5.67
N GLU A 303 -9.67 4.33 -4.48
CA GLU A 303 -10.59 4.48 -3.35
C GLU A 303 -11.52 5.68 -3.53
N ASP A 304 -12.73 5.58 -2.97
CA ASP A 304 -13.57 6.76 -2.78
C ASP A 304 -12.88 7.74 -1.82
N MET A 305 -12.90 9.03 -2.14
CA MET A 305 -12.46 10.04 -1.17
C MET A 305 -13.62 10.38 -0.25
N LYS A 306 -13.51 10.01 1.02
CA LYS A 306 -14.50 10.34 2.04
C LYS A 306 -14.43 11.80 2.45
N ALA A 307 -15.60 12.43 2.60
CA ALA A 307 -15.69 13.80 3.09
C ALA A 307 -15.15 13.92 4.55
N PRO A 308 -14.58 15.08 4.94
CA PRO A 308 -14.36 16.26 4.10
C PRO A 308 -13.17 16.09 3.14
N VAL A 309 -13.37 16.46 1.88
CA VAL A 309 -12.32 16.49 0.87
C VAL A 309 -11.82 17.93 0.71
N TYR A 310 -10.51 18.13 0.80
CA TYR A 310 -9.89 19.45 0.72
C TYR A 310 -9.30 19.69 -0.67
N PHE A 311 -9.63 20.84 -1.24
CA PHE A 311 -9.13 21.29 -2.53
C PHE A 311 -8.09 22.39 -2.31
N TYR A 312 -6.85 22.13 -2.71
CA TYR A 312 -5.73 23.06 -2.58
C TYR A 312 -5.27 23.54 -3.96
N TYR A 313 -4.77 24.77 -4.02
CA TYR A 313 -3.83 25.14 -5.06
C TYR A 313 -2.39 25.03 -4.54
N GLN A 314 -1.47 24.76 -5.44
CA GLN A 314 -0.04 24.70 -5.21
C GLN A 314 0.65 25.64 -6.18
N LEU A 315 1.52 26.48 -5.64
CA LEU A 315 2.43 27.33 -6.39
C LEU A 315 3.86 26.87 -6.15
N GLU A 316 4.63 26.80 -7.23
CA GLU A 316 6.06 26.54 -7.20
C GLU A 316 6.82 27.81 -7.62
N ASN A 317 8.02 27.97 -7.07
CA ASN A 317 8.92 29.09 -7.35
C ASN A 317 8.37 30.48 -6.97
N PHE A 318 7.50 30.58 -5.96
CA PHE A 318 6.93 31.85 -5.49
C PHE A 318 7.36 32.20 -4.06
N TYR A 319 8.24 33.19 -3.92
CA TYR A 319 8.95 33.49 -2.66
C TYR A 319 8.15 34.37 -1.67
N GLN A 320 7.07 33.84 -1.09
CA GLN A 320 6.31 34.54 -0.04
C GLN A 320 7.14 34.81 1.23
N ASN A 321 8.24 34.10 1.43
CA ASN A 321 9.13 34.23 2.59
C ASN A 321 10.13 35.40 2.48
N HIS A 322 10.17 36.10 1.35
CA HIS A 322 11.10 37.21 1.17
C HIS A 322 10.78 38.36 2.14
N ARG A 323 11.78 38.86 2.87
CA ARG A 323 11.59 39.83 3.98
C ARG A 323 10.80 41.07 3.56
N ARG A 324 11.06 41.63 2.37
CA ARG A 324 10.33 42.81 1.85
C ARG A 324 8.87 42.48 1.58
N TYR A 325 8.61 41.29 1.03
CA TYR A 325 7.26 40.82 0.72
C TYR A 325 6.45 40.63 2.01
N VAL A 326 6.97 39.89 2.99
CA VAL A 326 6.30 39.60 4.28
C VAL A 326 5.97 40.87 5.08
N LYS A 327 6.83 41.89 4.97
CA LYS A 327 6.66 43.16 5.66
C LYS A 327 5.63 44.07 4.99
N SER A 328 5.52 44.02 3.66
CA SER A 328 4.68 44.92 2.85
C SER A 328 3.19 44.64 3.04
N ARG A 329 2.62 45.12 4.15
CA ARG A 329 1.21 45.02 4.56
C ARG A 329 0.93 45.87 5.81
N SER A 330 -0.32 46.32 5.97
CA SER A 330 -0.78 47.00 7.18
C SER A 330 -1.64 46.08 8.04
N PHE A 331 -1.17 45.69 9.23
CA PHE A 331 -1.98 44.87 10.14
C PHE A 331 -3.20 45.62 10.68
N ASP A 332 -3.13 46.95 10.74
CA ASP A 332 -4.23 47.78 11.24
C ASP A 332 -5.38 47.77 10.23
N GLN A 333 -5.07 47.90 8.92
CA GLN A 333 -6.05 47.69 7.85
C GLN A 333 -6.73 46.33 7.93
N LEU A 334 -5.95 45.25 8.09
CA LEU A 334 -6.51 43.90 8.20
C LEU A 334 -7.46 43.76 9.40
N ARG A 335 -7.20 44.45 10.52
CA ARG A 335 -8.09 44.44 11.70
C ARG A 335 -9.25 45.43 11.60
N GLY A 336 -9.45 46.03 10.44
CA GLY A 336 -10.51 46.97 10.15
C GLY A 336 -10.25 48.35 10.74
N GLU A 337 -9.01 48.83 10.67
CA GLU A 337 -8.64 50.21 11.01
C GLU A 337 -8.11 50.92 9.77
N PHE A 338 -8.20 52.25 9.72
CA PHE A 338 -7.79 53.02 8.55
C PHE A 338 -6.63 53.97 8.94
N PRO A 339 -5.39 53.44 9.04
CA PRO A 339 -4.25 54.23 9.48
C PRO A 339 -3.90 55.32 8.47
N LYS A 340 -3.40 56.46 8.96
CA LYS A 340 -2.94 57.55 8.10
C LYS A 340 -1.59 57.26 7.44
N ASP A 341 -0.76 56.47 8.11
CA ASP A 341 0.58 56.08 7.66
C ASP A 341 0.54 54.66 7.10
N LEU A 342 1.05 54.48 5.88
CA LEU A 342 1.13 53.20 5.18
C LEU A 342 2.58 52.85 4.81
N ALA A 343 3.59 53.42 5.48
CA ALA A 343 5.01 53.15 5.16
C ALA A 343 5.37 51.65 5.21
N ASP A 344 4.73 50.88 6.09
CA ASP A 344 4.90 49.42 6.16
C ASP A 344 4.36 48.69 4.91
N CYS A 345 3.57 49.35 4.07
CA CYS A 345 3.04 48.83 2.81
C CYS A 345 3.89 49.14 1.59
N ASP A 346 5.04 49.82 1.72
CA ASP A 346 5.93 50.08 0.58
C ASP A 346 6.19 48.80 -0.24
N PRO A 347 6.09 48.85 -1.59
CA PRO A 347 5.82 50.03 -2.42
C PRO A 347 4.35 50.20 -2.85
N ILE A 348 3.40 49.52 -2.23
CA ILE A 348 1.98 49.51 -2.63
C ILE A 348 1.14 50.20 -1.56
N GLU A 349 1.05 51.52 -1.62
CA GLU A 349 0.39 52.35 -0.61
C GLU A 349 -0.94 52.94 -1.12
N ASN A 350 -1.08 53.13 -2.43
CA ASN A 350 -2.28 53.71 -3.06
C ASN A 350 -2.89 52.84 -4.17
N VAL A 351 -4.13 53.16 -4.56
CA VAL A 351 -4.92 52.45 -5.57
C VAL A 351 -4.20 52.35 -6.91
N LYS A 352 -3.50 53.41 -7.33
CA LYS A 352 -2.70 53.40 -8.56
C LYS A 352 -1.60 52.36 -8.55
N GLN A 353 -0.87 52.22 -7.44
CA GLN A 353 0.18 51.21 -7.28
C GLN A 353 -0.40 49.80 -7.15
N LEU A 354 -1.56 49.67 -6.51
CA LEU A 354 -2.25 48.40 -6.32
C LEU A 354 -2.72 47.81 -7.65
N GLY A 355 -3.31 48.65 -8.52
CA GLY A 355 -3.84 48.23 -9.81
C GLY A 355 -5.28 47.68 -9.76
N PHE A 356 -5.89 47.60 -8.58
CA PHE A 356 -7.31 47.32 -8.38
C PHE A 356 -8.02 48.61 -7.96
N ASN A 357 -8.84 49.17 -8.86
CA ASN A 357 -9.47 50.48 -8.68
C ASN A 357 -10.99 50.42 -8.57
N ILE A 358 -11.55 49.25 -8.30
CA ILE A 358 -12.99 49.06 -8.03
C ILE A 358 -13.16 48.63 -6.58
N ASN A 359 -14.03 49.31 -5.84
CA ASN A 359 -14.35 48.95 -4.46
C ASN A 359 -15.42 47.85 -4.39
N LEU A 360 -15.79 47.41 -3.18
CA LEU A 360 -16.80 46.35 -2.99
C LEU A 360 -18.23 46.74 -3.42
N ASN A 361 -18.53 48.02 -3.56
CA ASN A 361 -19.82 48.49 -4.09
C ASN A 361 -19.84 48.50 -5.63
N GLY A 362 -18.69 48.28 -6.28
CA GLY A 362 -18.54 48.39 -7.73
C GLY A 362 -18.19 49.80 -8.21
N ASP A 363 -17.95 50.75 -7.31
CA ASP A 363 -17.57 52.11 -7.66
C ASP A 363 -16.06 52.21 -7.93
N LYS A 364 -15.67 53.13 -8.81
CA LYS A 364 -14.27 53.40 -9.10
C LYS A 364 -13.65 54.23 -7.96
N MET A 365 -12.51 53.78 -7.44
CA MET A 365 -11.68 54.48 -6.45
C MET A 365 -10.69 55.43 -7.14
N ASP A 366 -10.34 56.51 -6.45
CA ASP A 366 -9.35 57.48 -6.94
C ASP A 366 -7.93 56.91 -6.84
N ASP A 367 -7.09 57.22 -7.83
CA ASP A 367 -5.72 56.70 -7.95
C ASP A 367 -4.84 57.01 -6.72
N ASP A 368 -5.08 58.17 -6.08
CA ASP A 368 -4.35 58.66 -4.91
C ASP A 368 -4.98 58.18 -3.58
N GLU A 369 -6.13 57.48 -3.63
CA GLU A 369 -6.73 56.89 -2.44
C GLU A 369 -5.84 55.76 -1.89
N GLN A 370 -5.87 55.55 -0.57
CA GLN A 370 -5.13 54.48 0.07
C GLN A 370 -5.54 53.12 -0.50
N ALA A 371 -4.56 52.29 -0.86
CA ALA A 371 -4.84 50.88 -1.13
C ALA A 371 -5.33 50.25 0.17
N ASN A 372 -6.45 49.54 0.13
CA ASN A 372 -6.97 48.88 1.32
C ASN A 372 -7.62 47.55 0.95
N PRO A 373 -7.04 46.41 1.37
CA PRO A 373 -5.73 46.26 1.98
C PRO A 373 -4.56 46.71 1.07
N CYS A 374 -3.50 47.30 1.67
CA CYS A 374 -2.27 47.69 1.00
C CYS A 374 -1.16 46.62 1.03
N GLY A 375 -0.10 46.86 0.26
CA GLY A 375 1.13 46.08 0.29
C GLY A 375 1.25 45.00 -0.79
N LEU A 376 2.47 44.48 -0.96
CA LEU A 376 2.80 43.47 -1.98
C LEU A 376 2.02 42.17 -1.78
N VAL A 377 1.84 41.75 -0.52
CA VAL A 377 1.10 40.51 -0.23
C VAL A 377 -0.34 40.64 -0.74
N ALA A 378 -0.98 41.78 -0.49
CA ALA A 378 -2.34 42.04 -0.95
C ALA A 378 -2.41 42.13 -2.48
N LYS A 379 -1.48 42.86 -3.11
CA LYS A 379 -1.43 43.04 -4.56
C LYS A 379 -1.30 41.74 -5.34
N SER A 380 -0.50 40.79 -4.83
CA SER A 380 -0.27 39.51 -5.51
C SER A 380 -1.28 38.43 -5.12
N PHE A 381 -2.49 38.80 -4.70
CA PHE A 381 -3.53 37.86 -4.29
C PHE A 381 -3.85 36.81 -5.37
N PHE A 382 -3.84 35.54 -4.96
CA PHE A 382 -4.20 34.43 -5.83
C PHE A 382 -5.71 34.38 -6.05
N ASN A 383 -6.16 34.49 -7.31
CA ASN A 383 -7.56 34.70 -7.68
C ASN A 383 -8.04 33.80 -8.83
N ASP A 384 -7.39 32.66 -9.07
CA ASP A 384 -7.98 31.62 -9.92
C ASP A 384 -9.24 31.04 -9.27
N THR A 385 -10.15 30.54 -10.11
CA THR A 385 -11.33 29.79 -9.66
C THR A 385 -11.36 28.39 -10.25
N PHE A 386 -11.93 27.45 -9.48
CA PHE A 386 -11.97 26.04 -9.84
C PHE A 386 -13.40 25.52 -9.78
N THR A 387 -13.77 24.68 -10.75
CA THR A 387 -14.96 23.84 -10.68
C THR A 387 -14.57 22.40 -10.93
N ILE A 388 -15.21 21.46 -10.23
CA ILE A 388 -14.97 20.02 -10.38
C ILE A 388 -16.27 19.32 -10.72
N THR A 389 -16.25 18.50 -11.76
CA THR A 389 -17.42 17.73 -12.22
C THR A 389 -17.01 16.31 -12.49
N LYS A 390 -17.78 15.32 -12.01
CA LYS A 390 -17.52 13.92 -12.35
C LYS A 390 -17.83 13.70 -13.82
N VAL A 391 -16.97 13.01 -14.56
CA VAL A 391 -17.21 12.71 -15.98
C VAL A 391 -18.50 11.89 -16.10
N GLY A 392 -19.43 12.35 -16.95
CA GLY A 392 -20.76 11.75 -17.12
C GLY A 392 -21.87 12.41 -16.29
N GLU A 393 -21.53 13.30 -15.35
CA GLU A 393 -22.48 14.13 -14.62
C GLU A 393 -22.48 15.57 -15.18
N THR A 394 -23.62 16.26 -15.10
CA THR A 394 -23.75 17.67 -15.52
C THR A 394 -23.49 18.64 -14.36
N GLU A 395 -23.83 18.23 -13.14
CA GLU A 395 -23.73 19.08 -11.96
C GLU A 395 -22.30 19.05 -11.38
N PRO A 396 -21.66 20.22 -11.16
CA PRO A 396 -20.39 20.27 -10.45
C PRO A 396 -20.58 19.88 -8.98
N ARG A 397 -19.51 19.39 -8.35
CA ARG A 397 -19.48 19.22 -6.90
C ARG A 397 -19.40 20.59 -6.25
N GLU A 398 -20.16 20.76 -5.17
CA GLU A 398 -20.15 21.99 -4.40
C GLU A 398 -18.82 22.08 -3.64
N ILE A 399 -18.04 23.10 -3.97
CA ILE A 399 -16.82 23.43 -3.22
C ILE A 399 -17.17 24.59 -2.30
N LEU A 400 -17.19 24.34 -0.99
CA LEU A 400 -17.35 25.37 0.02
C LEU A 400 -16.07 26.21 0.09
N GLU A 401 -16.20 27.48 -0.26
CA GLU A 401 -15.14 28.49 -0.18
C GLU A 401 -15.05 29.15 1.23
N THR A 402 -15.84 28.66 2.19
CA THR A 402 -15.89 29.12 3.58
C THR A 402 -15.46 28.01 4.55
N GLY A 403 -15.03 28.40 5.75
CA GLY A 403 -14.41 27.49 6.71
C GLY A 403 -13.03 26.98 6.28
N ILE A 404 -12.34 27.72 5.41
CA ILE A 404 -10.98 27.44 4.92
C ILE A 404 -9.92 28.24 5.68
N ALA A 405 -10.29 29.36 6.28
CA ALA A 405 -9.44 30.17 7.14
C ALA A 405 -9.53 29.72 8.60
N TRP A 406 -8.45 29.97 9.36
CA TRP A 406 -8.42 29.66 10.79
C TRP A 406 -9.41 30.55 11.53
N GLU A 407 -10.17 29.96 12.44
CA GLU A 407 -11.16 30.67 13.25
C GLU A 407 -10.53 31.89 13.95
N SER A 408 -9.36 31.72 14.56
CA SER A 408 -8.63 32.82 15.22
C SER A 408 -8.20 33.94 14.27
N ASP A 409 -7.93 33.65 12.99
CA ASP A 409 -7.63 34.69 12.01
C ASP A 409 -8.90 35.48 11.67
N ARG A 410 -10.01 34.78 11.41
CA ARG A 410 -11.33 35.40 11.14
C ARG A 410 -11.85 36.21 12.31
N GLU A 411 -11.58 35.79 13.55
CA GLU A 411 -12.09 36.46 14.75
C GLU A 411 -11.25 37.66 15.16
N TYR A 412 -9.92 37.59 15.05
CA TYR A 412 -9.04 38.56 15.70
C TYR A 412 -8.12 39.34 14.76
N LYS A 413 -7.87 38.85 13.54
CA LYS A 413 -6.86 39.45 12.64
C LYS A 413 -7.44 40.09 11.39
N PHE A 414 -8.58 39.61 10.93
CA PHE A 414 -9.20 40.02 9.68
C PHE A 414 -10.65 40.43 9.94
N LYS A 415 -10.95 41.73 9.86
CA LYS A 415 -12.26 42.28 10.18
C LYS A 415 -12.58 43.48 9.30
N ASP A 416 -13.84 43.55 8.87
CA ASP A 416 -14.41 44.77 8.30
C ASP A 416 -15.18 45.52 9.41
N LYS A 417 -14.95 46.84 9.56
CA LYS A 417 -15.59 47.72 10.56
C LYS A 417 -16.07 49.03 9.92
N GLY A 418 -17.20 49.58 10.35
CA GLY A 418 -17.70 50.84 9.79
C GLY A 418 -17.98 50.76 8.27
N ASP A 419 -17.81 51.88 7.56
CA ASP A 419 -18.09 51.97 6.11
C ASP A 419 -16.83 51.68 5.26
N PHE A 420 -16.36 50.43 5.27
CA PHE A 420 -15.22 50.01 4.44
C PHE A 420 -15.57 49.58 3.03
N LYS A 421 -16.85 49.31 2.72
CA LYS A 421 -17.25 48.86 1.37
C LYS A 421 -16.88 49.87 0.29
N THR A 422 -16.89 51.16 0.63
CA THR A 422 -16.53 52.25 -0.29
C THR A 422 -15.02 52.41 -0.47
N LYS A 423 -14.21 51.85 0.42
CA LYS A 423 -12.76 52.11 0.52
C LYS A 423 -11.88 50.89 0.34
N GLN A 424 -12.45 49.70 0.13
CA GLN A 424 -11.69 48.45 0.01
C GLN A 424 -11.95 47.75 -1.32
N TRP A 425 -10.88 47.22 -1.93
CA TRP A 425 -10.96 46.47 -3.19
C TRP A 425 -11.32 45.00 -2.98
N ILE A 426 -11.07 44.49 -1.76
CA ILE A 426 -11.45 43.15 -1.32
C ILE A 426 -11.84 43.22 0.16
N SER A 427 -12.83 42.43 0.58
CA SER A 427 -13.18 42.32 2.00
C SER A 427 -12.06 41.63 2.76
N HIS A 428 -11.69 42.15 3.93
CA HIS A 428 -10.73 41.46 4.80
C HIS A 428 -11.27 40.12 5.28
N GLU A 429 -12.60 39.96 5.33
CA GLU A 429 -13.29 38.75 5.76
C GLU A 429 -13.39 37.70 4.65
N ASN A 430 -12.95 38.01 3.43
CA ASN A 430 -12.83 37.02 2.35
C ASN A 430 -11.82 35.93 2.76
N GLU A 431 -12.28 34.70 2.97
CA GLU A 431 -11.43 33.65 3.51
C GLU A 431 -10.27 33.25 2.59
N HIS A 432 -10.43 33.32 1.27
CA HIS A 432 -9.30 33.11 0.34
C HIS A 432 -8.22 34.15 0.56
N PHE A 433 -8.62 35.41 0.76
CA PHE A 433 -7.70 36.49 1.07
C PHE A 433 -6.99 36.25 2.41
N ILE A 434 -7.71 35.84 3.45
CA ILE A 434 -7.13 35.46 4.75
C ILE A 434 -6.09 34.35 4.58
N VAL A 435 -6.43 33.28 3.85
CA VAL A 435 -5.52 32.16 3.56
C VAL A 435 -4.28 32.63 2.79
N TRP A 436 -4.45 33.54 1.82
CA TRP A 436 -3.34 34.10 1.05
C TRP A 436 -2.39 34.92 1.93
N MET A 437 -2.92 35.80 2.78
CA MET A 437 -2.17 36.70 3.65
C MET A 437 -1.27 35.98 4.69
N ARG A 438 -1.52 34.68 4.94
CA ARG A 438 -0.61 33.81 5.69
C ARG A 438 0.57 33.38 4.81
N THR A 439 1.63 34.17 4.76
CA THR A 439 2.81 33.89 3.91
C THR A 439 3.43 32.52 4.19
N ALA A 440 3.72 31.76 3.13
CA ALA A 440 4.42 30.49 3.23
C ALA A 440 5.91 30.67 3.59
N GLY A 441 6.48 29.69 4.29
CA GLY A 441 7.89 29.69 4.69
C GLY A 441 8.85 29.24 3.58
N LEU A 442 8.33 28.55 2.56
CA LEU A 442 9.08 28.02 1.42
C LEU A 442 8.51 28.57 0.10
N PRO A 443 9.31 28.57 -0.98
CA PRO A 443 8.87 29.05 -2.30
C PRO A 443 7.84 28.13 -2.97
N ASP A 444 7.88 26.85 -2.62
CA ASP A 444 6.92 25.84 -3.07
C ASP A 444 5.96 25.58 -1.93
N PHE A 445 4.68 25.86 -2.15
CA PHE A 445 3.67 25.75 -1.11
C PHE A 445 2.30 25.44 -1.67
N ARG A 446 1.45 24.90 -0.79
CA ARG A 446 0.02 24.71 -1.05
C ARG A 446 -0.81 25.50 -0.06
N LYS A 447 -1.96 25.97 -0.51
CA LYS A 447 -2.94 26.72 0.29
C LYS A 447 -4.33 26.18 0.00
N LEU A 448 -5.15 26.13 1.05
CA LEU A 448 -6.50 25.60 0.95
C LEU A 448 -7.36 26.58 0.17
N TRP A 449 -8.01 26.10 -0.88
CA TRP A 449 -8.95 26.87 -1.70
C TRP A 449 -10.40 26.58 -1.29
N GLY A 450 -10.72 25.32 -1.03
CA GLY A 450 -12.10 24.96 -0.70
C GLY A 450 -12.23 23.58 -0.07
N ARG A 451 -13.44 23.29 0.41
CA ARG A 451 -13.80 22.02 1.06
C ARG A 451 -15.03 21.44 0.38
N ILE A 452 -15.01 20.15 0.08
CA ILE A 452 -16.14 19.41 -0.46
C ILE A 452 -16.65 18.52 0.68
N GLU A 453 -17.88 18.78 1.13
CA GLU A 453 -18.51 18.06 2.24
C GLU A 453 -19.32 16.84 1.76
N GLN A 454 -19.15 16.46 0.50
CA GLN A 454 -19.71 15.24 -0.08
C GLN A 454 -18.57 14.26 -0.40
N ASP A 455 -18.84 12.96 -0.24
CA ASP A 455 -17.93 11.93 -0.73
C ASP A 455 -17.68 12.13 -2.22
N LEU A 456 -16.45 11.91 -2.66
CA LEU A 456 -16.11 11.80 -4.08
C LEU A 456 -15.95 10.32 -4.41
N PRO A 457 -16.95 9.68 -5.03
CA PRO A 457 -16.81 8.30 -5.46
C PRO A 457 -15.70 8.17 -6.48
N ALA A 458 -15.03 7.03 -6.49
CA ALA A 458 -14.05 6.65 -7.49
C ALA A 458 -14.53 6.94 -8.93
N GLY A 459 -13.61 7.41 -9.77
CA GLY A 459 -13.85 7.71 -11.17
C GLY A 459 -13.06 8.90 -11.70
N GLU A 460 -13.30 9.25 -12.95
CA GLU A 460 -12.69 10.41 -13.60
C GLU A 460 -13.45 11.69 -13.26
N TYR A 461 -12.69 12.74 -12.94
CA TYR A 461 -13.22 14.08 -12.68
C TYR A 461 -12.55 15.07 -13.63
N LYS A 462 -13.36 15.98 -14.16
CA LYS A 462 -12.90 17.14 -14.91
C LYS A 462 -12.83 18.34 -13.97
N VAL A 463 -11.64 18.92 -13.85
CA VAL A 463 -11.44 20.21 -13.17
C VAL A 463 -11.34 21.30 -14.23
N SER A 464 -12.24 22.27 -14.18
CA SER A 464 -12.16 23.47 -15.03
C SER A 464 -11.58 24.61 -14.23
N VAL A 465 -10.62 25.32 -14.81
CA VAL A 465 -9.86 26.39 -14.14
C VAL A 465 -10.04 27.69 -14.93
N VAL A 466 -10.45 28.75 -14.24
CA VAL A 466 -10.34 30.11 -14.76
C VAL A 466 -8.99 30.67 -14.30
N ASN A 467 -8.05 30.76 -15.24
CA ASN A 467 -6.68 31.18 -14.98
C ASN A 467 -6.58 32.71 -14.95
N ASN A 468 -6.66 33.30 -13.76
CA ASN A 468 -6.51 34.74 -13.50
C ASN A 468 -5.13 35.09 -12.93
N TYR A 469 -4.34 34.09 -12.52
CA TYR A 469 -3.05 34.27 -11.87
C TYR A 469 -1.90 33.70 -12.72
N PRO A 470 -1.43 34.39 -13.78
CA PRO A 470 -0.35 33.89 -14.62
C PRO A 470 0.95 33.72 -13.82
N VAL A 471 1.63 32.59 -14.03
CA VAL A 471 2.87 32.24 -13.30
C VAL A 471 4.13 32.31 -14.15
N ALA A 472 3.98 32.56 -15.45
CA ALA A 472 5.10 32.68 -16.37
C ALA A 472 6.06 33.82 -15.98
N ASP A 473 5.54 34.90 -15.40
CA ASP A 473 6.31 36.09 -15.02
C ASP A 473 7.37 35.82 -13.94
N PHE A 474 7.25 34.72 -13.21
CA PHE A 474 8.20 34.30 -12.17
C PHE A 474 8.72 32.88 -12.38
N ASP A 475 8.60 32.33 -13.60
CA ASP A 475 9.03 30.96 -13.93
C ASP A 475 8.44 29.91 -12.96
N GLY A 476 7.19 30.10 -12.59
CA GLY A 476 6.47 29.26 -11.64
C GLY A 476 5.62 28.18 -12.30
N LYS A 477 5.14 27.25 -11.47
CA LYS A 477 4.13 26.26 -11.87
C LYS A 477 2.90 26.37 -10.97
N LYS A 478 1.74 26.04 -11.55
CA LYS A 478 0.49 25.88 -10.82
C LYS A 478 0.00 24.46 -10.93
N SER A 479 -0.39 23.93 -9.79
CA SER A 479 -1.06 22.65 -9.67
C SER A 479 -2.25 22.82 -8.74
N TRP A 480 -3.27 22.00 -8.90
CA TRP A 480 -4.30 21.81 -7.89
C TRP A 480 -4.12 20.42 -7.28
N VAL A 481 -4.52 20.28 -6.02
CA VAL A 481 -4.35 19.05 -5.25
C VAL A 481 -5.63 18.78 -4.48
N ILE A 482 -6.14 17.56 -4.59
CA ILE A 482 -7.28 17.09 -3.82
C ILE A 482 -6.75 16.12 -2.77
N SER A 483 -7.14 16.28 -1.50
CA SER A 483 -6.69 15.43 -0.40
C SER A 483 -7.78 15.24 0.64
N THR A 484 -7.83 14.08 1.25
CA THR A 484 -8.50 13.86 2.53
C THR A 484 -7.51 14.03 3.68
N THR A 485 -8.01 14.22 4.90
CA THR A 485 -7.20 14.14 6.12
C THR A 485 -7.70 13.00 6.98
N ASN A 486 -6.79 12.27 7.62
CA ASN A 486 -7.16 11.39 8.72
C ASN A 486 -7.01 12.13 10.07
N GLU A 487 -7.27 11.45 11.19
CA GLU A 487 -7.13 12.05 12.54
C GLU A 487 -5.73 12.61 12.85
N LEU A 488 -4.71 12.17 12.12
CA LEU A 488 -3.32 12.64 12.23
C LEU A 488 -2.97 13.72 11.18
N GLY A 489 -3.94 14.14 10.36
CA GLY A 489 -3.79 15.12 9.29
C GLY A 489 -3.61 14.51 7.90
N GLY A 490 -3.11 15.31 6.96
CA GLY A 490 -2.76 14.82 5.61
C GLY A 490 -1.44 14.05 5.60
N LYS A 491 -1.28 13.12 4.65
CA LYS A 491 -0.03 12.35 4.46
C LYS A 491 1.16 13.31 4.29
N ASN A 492 2.09 13.32 5.24
CA ASN A 492 3.28 14.18 5.23
C ASN A 492 4.55 13.37 5.57
N VAL A 493 5.31 13.02 4.54
CA VAL A 493 6.51 12.18 4.67
C VAL A 493 7.72 12.97 5.18
N PHE A 494 7.72 14.30 5.06
CA PHE A 494 8.84 15.14 5.49
C PHE A 494 9.13 15.01 6.99
N LEU A 495 8.10 15.04 7.84
CA LEU A 495 8.26 14.86 9.29
C LEU A 495 8.82 13.49 9.63
N ALA A 496 8.33 12.43 8.99
CA ALA A 496 8.84 11.08 9.19
C ALA A 496 10.33 10.98 8.79
N ILE A 497 10.71 11.51 7.63
CA ILE A 497 12.11 11.54 7.18
C ILE A 497 12.96 12.36 8.16
N CYS A 498 12.51 13.54 8.57
CA CYS A 498 13.21 14.38 9.54
C CYS A 498 13.43 13.65 10.87
N TYR A 499 12.41 12.97 11.40
CA TYR A 499 12.56 12.19 12.63
C TYR A 499 13.53 11.02 12.47
N ILE A 500 13.49 10.31 11.34
CA ILE A 500 14.44 9.23 11.04
C ILE A 500 15.86 9.78 10.98
N VAL A 501 16.09 10.87 10.24
CA VAL A 501 17.40 11.49 10.08
C VAL A 501 17.93 11.99 11.42
N VAL A 502 17.12 12.70 12.21
CA VAL A 502 17.50 13.17 13.54
C VAL A 502 17.78 11.99 14.47
N GLY A 503 16.96 10.94 14.43
CA GLY A 503 17.18 9.72 15.21
C GLY A 503 18.52 9.03 14.87
N VAL A 504 18.84 8.91 13.58
CA VAL A 504 20.13 8.38 13.12
C VAL A 504 21.29 9.26 13.60
N LEU A 505 21.18 10.58 13.46
CA LEU A 505 22.20 11.52 13.96
C LEU A 505 22.41 11.39 15.48
N CYS A 506 21.33 11.29 16.25
CA CYS A 506 21.40 11.08 17.69
C CYS A 506 22.10 9.75 18.05
N MET A 507 21.82 8.66 17.33
CA MET A 507 22.52 7.37 17.53
C MET A 507 24.01 7.47 17.19
N VAL A 508 24.36 8.17 16.11
CA VAL A 508 25.76 8.42 15.75
C VAL A 508 26.47 9.23 16.83
N PHE A 509 25.88 10.32 17.32
CA PHE A 509 26.46 11.10 18.41
C PHE A 509 26.58 10.29 19.71
N ALA A 510 25.57 9.50 20.07
CA ALA A 510 25.64 8.61 21.23
C ALA A 510 26.78 7.60 21.11
N GLY A 511 27.01 7.03 19.92
CA GLY A 511 28.15 6.16 19.64
C GLY A 511 29.50 6.87 19.79
N ILE A 512 29.65 8.08 19.23
CA ILE A 512 30.86 8.90 19.36
C ILE A 512 31.15 9.21 20.83
N PHE A 513 30.15 9.71 21.57
CA PHE A 513 30.30 10.03 22.99
C PHE A 513 30.58 8.78 23.84
N GLY A 514 29.95 7.65 23.53
CA GLY A 514 30.21 6.36 24.18
C GLY A 514 31.65 5.88 23.98
N ILE A 515 32.17 5.94 22.75
CA ILE A 515 33.57 5.59 22.45
C ILE A 515 34.53 6.53 23.18
N ALA A 516 34.27 7.84 23.16
CA ALA A 516 35.07 8.83 23.87
C ALA A 516 35.08 8.58 25.39
N TYR A 517 33.93 8.26 25.98
CA TYR A 517 33.80 7.90 27.39
C TYR A 517 34.60 6.64 27.75
N CYS A 518 34.49 5.58 26.94
CA CYS A 518 35.25 4.33 27.13
C CYS A 518 36.76 4.54 27.02
N LYS A 519 37.24 5.38 26.08
CA LYS A 519 38.66 5.75 25.96
C LYS A 519 39.15 6.52 27.19
N LYS A 520 38.38 7.48 27.71
CA LYS A 520 38.73 8.24 28.92
C LYS A 520 38.83 7.36 30.16
N LYS A 521 37.91 6.40 30.33
CA LYS A 521 37.93 5.44 31.45
C LYS A 521 39.15 4.52 31.41
N ARG A 522 39.56 4.05 30.23
CA ARG A 522 40.81 3.29 30.04
C ARG A 522 42.07 4.11 30.38
N GLY A 523 42.07 5.41 30.10
CA GLY A 523 43.16 6.31 30.47
C GLY A 523 43.33 6.51 31.98
N GLN A 524 42.23 6.51 32.75
CA GLN A 524 42.28 6.62 34.22
C GLN A 524 42.62 5.30 34.93
N GLY A 525 42.30 4.15 34.33
CA GLY A 525 42.68 2.83 34.86
C GLY A 525 44.18 2.51 34.76
N ASN A 526 44.91 3.17 33.86
CA ASN A 526 46.36 2.99 33.70
C ASN A 526 47.21 3.99 34.51
N ALA A 527 46.59 4.93 35.24
CA ALA A 527 47.29 5.89 36.11
C ALA A 527 47.42 5.40 37.58
N ALA A 528 47.02 4.16 37.86
CA ALA A 528 47.10 3.52 39.17
C ALA A 528 47.95 2.24 39.14
N ASN A 529 49.18 2.35 38.64
CA ASN A 529 50.28 1.41 38.89
C ASN A 529 51.59 2.16 38.99
#